data_AF-A0A2S2QJI9-F1
#
_entry.id   AF-A0A2S2QJI9-F1
#
_cell.length_a   1.000
_cell.length_b   1.000
_cell.length_c   1.000
_cell.angle_alpha   90.00
_cell.angle_beta   90.00
_cell.angle_gamma   90.00
#
_symmetry.space_group_name_H-M   'P 1'
#
loop_
_entity.id
_entity.type
_entity.pdbx_description
1 polymer ?
#
loop_
_entity_poly.entity_id
_entity_poly.type
_entity_poly.pdbx_seq_one_letter_code
_entity_poly.pdbx_strand_id
1 'polypeptide(L)'
;MQSCLSSRLAALMEVIRPSQTENTAPERIASGSSNSSAHIQHGMLQGRDFDDPPGLLEKTEYLLKEWLTIYSAAPNRDPGKTFSVYIHQMNVQGILKSDDIITRFFRLSTQMMVELCYRQIPDQSQSPSTVRAKLFHTIDAYVKLIVLLVKHSGDATAITTKTNLLNKVLGIVVGVLLQDHDVQVTDFHQLPYHRILITLFLDLNAPDPVLESINYPILAAFCHTFHLLRPRKVPGFAYAWLELISHRIFIGRLLGLTPQQKGWNFYAQLLIDLFKYLAPFLRNAELAKPVHLLYKGTLRVLLILLHDFPEFLCEFHYGFCDVIPPNCIQMRNLILSAFPRNMRLPDPFTPNLKVDVLQEISLAPKISPDFQCYIQPPSFKKDLDLYLKTRAPVTFLSEIRTTMQQSCCEPGMRYNLSLLNAIVLYVGTQAIQHIRSKGLVPNTSTIAHSAHMDIFQNLSVDLDTEGRYLFLNAIANQLRFPNSHTHYFSCTLLYLFAEANSEAIQEQITRVLLERLIVNRPHPWGLLITFIELIKNPAYKFWNHEFVHCAPEIEKLVEFIP
;
A
#
# COMPACT_ATOMS: atom_id res chain seq x y z
N MET A 1 8.53 42.00 22.21
CA MET A 1 9.45 40.86 21.99
C MET A 1 8.92 39.85 20.97
N GLN A 2 7.62 39.47 20.96
CA GLN A 2 7.02 38.66 19.89
C GLN A 2 7.11 39.31 18.49
N SER A 3 7.01 40.65 18.37
CA SER A 3 7.08 41.35 17.08
C SER A 3 8.46 41.32 16.41
N CYS A 4 9.55 41.21 17.18
CA CYS A 4 10.91 41.20 16.65
C CYS A 4 11.34 39.79 16.17
N LEU A 5 10.75 38.74 16.75
CA LEU A 5 10.84 37.36 16.26
C LEU A 5 10.06 37.18 14.95
N SER A 6 8.84 37.73 14.86
CA SER A 6 8.01 37.73 13.65
C SER A 6 8.71 38.44 12.48
N SER A 7 9.32 39.61 12.69
CA SER A 7 9.97 40.36 11.60
C SER A 7 11.24 39.70 11.06
N ARG A 8 11.96 38.90 11.86
CA ARG A 8 13.20 38.23 11.43
C ARG A 8 12.93 36.85 10.81
N LEU A 9 11.85 36.17 11.22
CA LEU A 9 11.31 35.03 10.48
C LEU A 9 10.66 35.46 9.16
N ALA A 10 10.12 36.68 9.09
CA ALA A 10 9.63 37.28 7.84
C ALA A 10 10.75 37.53 6.81
N ALA A 11 11.97 37.84 7.25
CA ALA A 11 13.13 37.92 6.33
C ALA A 11 13.51 36.56 5.71
N LEU A 12 13.18 35.46 6.40
CA LEU A 12 13.28 34.09 5.89
C LEU A 12 12.23 33.80 4.77
N MET A 13 11.18 34.62 4.66
CA MET A 13 10.08 34.45 3.69
C MET A 13 10.40 34.95 2.28
N GLU A 14 11.32 35.91 2.11
CA GLU A 14 11.74 36.40 0.78
C GLU A 14 12.58 35.35 0.02
N VAL A 15 13.23 34.42 0.73
CA VAL A 15 14.14 33.42 0.16
C VAL A 15 13.41 32.16 -0.35
N ILE A 16 12.15 31.93 0.02
CA ILE A 16 11.40 30.67 -0.26
C ILE A 16 10.48 30.79 -1.50
N ARG A 17 10.65 31.78 -2.37
CA ARG A 17 9.80 31.95 -3.56
C ARG A 17 10.36 31.14 -4.76
N PRO A 18 9.64 30.14 -5.31
CA PRO A 18 10.10 29.43 -6.51
C PRO A 18 9.78 30.23 -7.79
N SER A 19 10.77 30.36 -8.67
CA SER A 19 10.63 30.76 -10.08
C SER A 19 10.07 29.59 -10.90
N GLN A 20 8.97 29.83 -11.62
CA GLN A 20 8.33 28.84 -12.50
C GLN A 20 9.12 28.64 -13.80
N THR A 21 9.25 27.40 -14.26
CA THR A 21 9.27 27.03 -15.69
C THR A 21 8.95 25.53 -15.89
N GLU A 22 8.20 25.27 -16.96
CA GLU A 22 7.60 24.05 -17.53
C GLU A 22 8.60 22.92 -17.90
N ASN A 23 8.30 21.67 -18.30
CA ASN A 23 7.14 20.78 -18.49
C ASN A 23 7.73 19.36 -18.67
N THR A 24 7.17 18.29 -18.08
CA THR A 24 7.16 16.89 -18.62
C THR A 24 6.29 15.96 -17.73
N ALA A 25 5.69 14.94 -18.35
CA ALA A 25 4.48 14.21 -17.93
C ALA A 25 4.54 13.46 -16.56
N PRO A 26 3.42 13.38 -15.79
CA PRO A 26 3.43 12.76 -14.46
C PRO A 26 2.80 11.35 -14.39
N GLU A 27 3.47 10.45 -13.67
CA GLU A 27 2.84 9.34 -12.93
C GLU A 27 1.97 9.94 -11.81
N ARG A 28 0.69 9.55 -11.77
CA ARG A 28 -0.34 10.23 -10.97
C ARG A 28 -0.34 9.78 -9.50
N ILE A 29 0.18 10.63 -8.63
CA ILE A 29 -0.40 10.85 -7.30
C ILE A 29 -1.52 11.89 -7.48
N ALA A 30 -2.67 11.66 -6.83
CA ALA A 30 -3.86 12.50 -6.91
C ALA A 30 -3.53 14.01 -6.89
N SER A 31 -4.15 14.75 -7.80
CA SER A 31 -3.82 16.08 -8.31
C SER A 31 -3.94 17.25 -7.31
N GLY A 32 -3.33 17.13 -6.14
CA GLY A 32 -3.22 18.20 -5.14
C GLY A 32 -1.88 18.28 -4.41
N SER A 33 -0.88 17.44 -4.74
CA SER A 33 0.38 17.30 -3.98
C SER A 33 1.68 17.66 -4.72
N SER A 34 1.60 18.26 -5.92
CA SER A 34 2.78 18.51 -6.76
C SER A 34 3.90 19.27 -6.05
N ASN A 35 3.56 20.23 -5.18
CA ASN A 35 4.55 21.04 -4.47
C ASN A 35 5.24 20.29 -3.31
N SER A 36 4.52 19.41 -2.58
CA SER A 36 5.13 18.65 -1.48
C SER A 36 6.14 17.63 -1.99
N SER A 37 5.85 16.97 -3.12
CA SER A 37 6.79 16.06 -3.79
C SER A 37 8.06 16.79 -4.23
N ALA A 38 7.92 17.97 -4.84
CA ALA A 38 9.05 18.76 -5.34
C ALA A 38 10.02 19.22 -4.22
N HIS A 39 9.50 19.69 -3.09
CA HIS A 39 10.34 20.11 -1.96
C HIS A 39 11.09 18.94 -1.30
N ILE A 40 10.46 17.77 -1.18
CA ILE A 40 11.12 16.57 -0.67
C ILE A 40 12.22 16.13 -1.66
N GLN A 41 11.93 16.12 -2.97
CA GLN A 41 12.93 15.76 -3.99
C GLN A 41 14.11 16.73 -4.00
N HIS A 42 13.88 18.04 -3.84
CA HIS A 42 14.96 19.01 -3.76
C HIS A 42 15.82 18.80 -2.50
N GLY A 43 15.20 18.61 -1.34
CA GLY A 43 15.93 18.27 -0.11
C GLY A 43 16.71 16.96 -0.21
N MET A 44 16.18 15.97 -0.93
CA MET A 44 16.85 14.69 -1.20
C MET A 44 18.12 14.85 -2.03
N LEU A 45 18.10 15.69 -3.07
CA LEU A 45 19.30 15.99 -3.87
C LEU A 45 20.36 16.70 -3.03
N GLN A 46 19.95 17.69 -2.24
CA GLN A 46 20.88 18.41 -1.37
C GLN A 46 21.43 17.56 -0.22
N GLY A 47 20.70 16.54 0.22
CA GLY A 47 21.20 15.54 1.18
C GLY A 47 22.43 14.77 0.70
N ARG A 48 22.78 14.88 -0.59
CA ARG A 48 23.93 14.25 -1.24
C ARG A 48 25.03 15.25 -1.66
N ASP A 49 24.91 16.53 -1.31
CA ASP A 49 25.92 17.56 -1.57
C ASP A 49 26.98 17.59 -0.45
N PHE A 50 28.27 17.68 -0.79
CA PHE A 50 29.40 17.56 0.12
C PHE A 50 30.34 18.79 0.16
N ASP A 51 30.06 19.85 -0.61
CA ASP A 51 30.94 21.02 -0.69
C ASP A 51 30.69 22.02 0.44
N ASP A 52 31.02 21.66 1.68
CA ASP A 52 30.70 22.49 2.85
C ASP A 52 31.64 23.69 3.06
N PRO A 53 31.10 24.87 3.43
CA PRO A 53 31.92 26.00 3.86
C PRO A 53 32.83 25.63 5.03
N PRO A 54 34.08 26.12 5.05
CA PRO A 54 35.02 25.83 6.12
C PRO A 54 34.47 26.32 7.47
N GLY A 55 34.61 25.51 8.51
CA GLY A 55 34.11 25.81 9.86
C GLY A 55 32.63 25.48 10.10
N LEU A 56 31.87 25.04 9.08
CA LEU A 56 30.44 24.76 9.24
C LEU A 56 30.17 23.49 10.05
N LEU A 57 31.01 22.46 9.90
CA LEU A 57 30.92 21.21 10.65
C LEU A 57 31.09 21.47 12.16
N GLU A 58 32.13 22.21 12.53
CA GLU A 58 32.44 22.56 13.93
C GLU A 58 31.34 23.40 14.56
N LYS A 59 30.77 24.35 13.81
CA LYS A 59 29.60 25.13 14.24
C LYS A 59 28.37 24.26 14.46
N THR A 60 28.13 23.30 13.56
CA THR A 60 27.01 22.37 13.66
C THR A 60 27.16 21.47 14.88
N GLU A 61 28.35 20.90 15.08
CA GLU A 61 28.66 20.09 16.25
C GLU A 61 28.50 20.86 17.56
N TYR A 62 29.02 22.09 17.62
CA TYR A 62 28.88 22.97 18.77
C TYR A 62 27.41 23.20 19.13
N LEU A 63 26.59 23.58 18.14
CA LEU A 63 25.16 23.85 18.35
C LEU A 63 24.40 22.59 18.78
N LEU A 64 24.68 21.43 18.19
CA LEU A 64 24.03 20.17 18.60
C LEU A 64 24.38 19.77 20.03
N LYS A 65 25.63 19.95 20.46
CA LYS A 65 26.05 19.68 21.85
C LYS A 65 25.39 20.64 22.83
N GLU A 66 25.29 21.91 22.48
CA GLU A 66 24.57 22.92 23.26
C GLU A 66 23.09 22.55 23.37
N TRP A 67 22.45 22.18 22.26
CA TRP A 67 21.06 21.74 22.26
C TRP A 67 20.84 20.49 23.11
N LEU A 68 21.74 19.50 23.02
CA LEU A 68 21.66 18.29 23.84
C LEU A 68 21.75 18.62 25.34
N THR A 69 22.58 19.59 25.70
CA THR A 69 22.71 20.08 27.08
C THR A 69 21.42 20.75 27.55
N ILE A 70 20.82 21.60 26.70
CA ILE A 70 19.52 22.24 26.93
C ILE A 70 18.41 21.20 27.11
N TYR A 71 18.33 20.24 26.18
CA TYR A 71 17.33 19.18 26.17
C TYR A 71 17.43 18.31 27.44
N SER A 72 18.65 17.96 27.85
CA SER A 72 18.89 17.15 29.05
C SER A 72 18.54 17.91 30.34
N ALA A 73 18.63 19.25 30.34
CA ALA A 73 18.27 20.11 31.46
C ALA A 73 16.78 20.53 31.47
N ALA A 74 15.99 20.14 30.45
CA ALA A 74 14.62 20.58 30.21
C ALA A 74 13.62 20.40 31.37
N PRO A 75 13.64 19.35 32.21
CA PRO A 75 12.65 19.24 33.30
C PRO A 75 12.73 20.39 34.33
N ASN A 76 13.80 21.18 34.34
CA ASN A 76 14.05 22.24 35.32
C ASN A 76 13.93 23.67 34.74
N ARG A 77 13.50 23.87 33.48
CA ARG A 77 13.50 25.20 32.82
C ARG A 77 12.27 25.46 31.96
N ASP A 78 11.94 26.74 31.78
CA ASP A 78 10.89 27.20 30.85
C ASP A 78 11.27 26.84 29.39
N PRO A 79 10.52 25.93 28.73
CA PRO A 79 10.85 25.44 27.39
C PRO A 79 10.87 26.55 26.32
N GLY A 80 9.96 27.53 26.42
CA GLY A 80 9.81 28.59 25.41
C GLY A 80 10.96 29.59 25.44
N LYS A 81 11.38 29.99 26.65
CA LYS A 81 12.54 30.89 26.83
C LYS A 81 13.84 30.21 26.39
N THR A 82 14.04 28.96 26.79
CA THR A 82 15.28 28.24 26.48
C THR A 82 15.43 27.98 24.98
N PHE A 83 14.32 27.66 24.29
CA PHE A 83 14.32 27.56 22.84
C PHE A 83 14.62 28.90 22.15
N SER A 84 14.05 30.00 22.63
CA SER A 84 14.30 31.34 22.05
C SER A 84 15.77 31.75 22.15
N VAL A 85 16.43 31.44 23.27
CA VAL A 85 17.88 31.68 23.46
C VAL A 85 18.69 30.84 22.49
N TYR A 86 18.34 29.56 22.31
CA TYR A 86 19.02 28.69 21.36
C TYR A 86 18.88 29.16 19.90
N ILE A 87 17.70 29.63 19.49
CA ILE A 87 17.49 30.21 18.15
C ILE A 87 18.34 31.47 17.94
N HIS A 88 18.45 32.32 18.98
CA HIS A 88 19.36 33.46 18.92
C HIS A 88 20.80 33.02 18.68
N GLN A 89 21.26 31.98 19.36
CA GLN A 89 22.61 31.43 19.18
C GLN A 89 22.82 30.84 17.77
N MET A 90 21.86 30.10 17.24
CA MET A 90 21.90 29.63 15.83
C MET A 90 22.05 30.80 14.84
N ASN A 91 21.35 31.91 15.10
CA ASN A 91 21.44 33.11 14.28
C ASN A 91 22.82 33.80 14.39
N VAL A 92 23.37 33.91 15.61
CA VAL A 92 24.71 34.47 15.86
C VAL A 92 25.79 33.65 15.17
N GLN A 93 25.69 32.32 15.21
CA GLN A 93 26.59 31.40 14.50
C GLN A 93 26.42 31.44 12.97
N GLY A 94 25.37 32.12 12.48
CA GLY A 94 25.10 32.33 11.06
C GLY A 94 24.43 31.16 10.36
N ILE A 95 23.89 30.18 11.11
CA ILE A 95 23.21 29.00 10.52
C ILE A 95 21.90 29.40 9.82
N LEU A 96 21.22 30.41 10.33
CA LEU A 96 19.92 30.86 9.82
C LEU A 96 20.03 31.94 8.72
N LYS A 97 21.22 32.16 8.16
CA LYS A 97 21.47 33.24 7.19
C LYS A 97 20.92 32.98 5.78
N SER A 98 20.96 31.73 5.33
CA SER A 98 20.49 31.34 4.00
C SER A 98 19.87 29.96 4.02
N ASP A 99 19.02 29.72 3.03
CA ASP A 99 18.35 28.42 2.88
C ASP A 99 19.36 27.27 2.66
N ASP A 100 20.48 27.56 1.96
CA ASP A 100 21.59 26.62 1.74
C ASP A 100 22.30 26.22 3.05
N ILE A 101 22.63 27.18 3.92
CA ILE A 101 23.29 26.87 5.20
C ILE A 101 22.35 26.08 6.13
N ILE A 102 21.05 26.38 6.10
CA ILE A 102 20.03 25.62 6.85
C ILE A 102 19.98 24.17 6.36
N THR A 103 20.00 23.95 5.03
CA THR A 103 20.07 22.60 4.45
C THR A 103 21.29 21.84 4.98
N ARG A 104 22.48 22.45 4.85
CA ARG A 104 23.74 21.82 5.26
C ARG A 104 23.77 21.52 6.75
N PHE A 105 23.25 22.42 7.58
CA PHE A 105 23.11 22.18 9.02
C PHE A 105 22.28 20.92 9.32
N PHE A 106 21.12 20.74 8.70
CA PHE A 106 20.31 19.53 8.90
C PHE A 106 20.97 18.27 8.34
N ARG A 107 21.65 18.39 7.19
CA ARG A 107 22.38 17.26 6.57
C ARG A 107 23.52 16.79 7.47
N LEU A 108 24.40 17.71 7.88
CA LEU A 108 25.49 17.45 8.81
C LEU A 108 24.98 16.91 10.15
N SER A 109 23.91 17.50 10.69
CA SER A 109 23.30 16.99 11.93
C SER A 109 22.82 15.55 11.80
N THR A 110 22.18 15.21 10.69
CA THR A 110 21.73 13.83 10.41
C THR A 110 22.92 12.89 10.28
N GLN A 111 23.95 13.26 9.53
CA GLN A 111 25.17 12.48 9.37
C GLN A 111 25.87 12.23 10.71
N MET A 112 25.96 13.25 11.58
CA MET A 112 26.53 13.08 12.92
C MET A 112 25.74 12.09 13.80
N MET A 113 24.40 12.05 13.69
CA MET A 113 23.59 11.04 14.40
C MET A 113 23.86 9.63 13.86
N VAL A 114 24.05 9.50 12.54
CA VAL A 114 24.36 8.23 11.86
C VAL A 114 25.77 7.75 12.23
N GLU A 115 26.78 8.60 12.14
CA GLU A 115 28.15 8.31 12.55
C GLU A 115 28.26 7.95 14.03
N LEU A 116 27.46 8.58 14.90
CA LEU A 116 27.40 8.20 16.30
C LEU A 116 26.91 6.76 16.47
N CYS A 117 25.90 6.34 15.70
CA CYS A 117 25.40 4.97 15.71
C CYS A 117 26.46 3.98 15.19
N TYR A 118 27.11 4.25 14.06
CA TYR A 118 28.17 3.39 13.52
C TYR A 118 29.36 3.25 14.47
N ARG A 119 29.71 4.29 15.24
CA ARG A 119 30.80 4.22 16.22
C ARG A 119 30.42 3.44 17.48
N GLN A 120 29.21 3.63 18.00
CA GLN A 120 28.84 3.08 19.31
C GLN A 120 28.18 1.70 19.26
N ILE A 121 27.51 1.32 18.15
CA ILE A 121 26.85 0.00 18.06
C ILE A 121 27.86 -1.16 18.09
N PRO A 122 29.01 -1.09 17.38
CA PRO A 122 30.02 -2.16 17.44
C PRO A 122 30.81 -2.18 18.75
N ASP A 123 30.79 -1.09 19.52
CA ASP A 123 31.55 -0.98 20.77
C ASP A 123 30.94 -1.88 21.87
N GLN A 124 31.66 -2.95 22.20
CA GLN A 124 31.25 -3.92 23.22
C GLN A 124 31.65 -3.52 24.65
N SER A 125 32.19 -2.31 24.86
CA SER A 125 32.62 -1.83 26.19
C SER A 125 31.46 -1.65 27.17
N GLN A 126 30.25 -1.42 26.68
CA GLN A 126 29.04 -1.18 27.47
C GLN A 126 27.93 -2.15 27.09
N SER A 127 26.95 -2.31 27.99
CA SER A 127 25.79 -3.14 27.68
C SER A 127 25.01 -2.57 26.48
N PRO A 128 24.51 -3.41 25.54
CA PRO A 128 23.79 -2.94 24.35
C PRO A 128 22.56 -2.08 24.65
N SER A 129 21.90 -2.31 25.79
CA SER A 129 20.75 -1.51 26.23
C SER A 129 21.17 -0.10 26.66
N THR A 130 22.28 0.04 27.38
CA THR A 130 22.84 1.34 27.77
C THR A 130 23.28 2.14 26.56
N VAL A 131 23.96 1.50 25.60
CA VAL A 131 24.38 2.14 24.35
C VAL A 131 23.16 2.66 23.59
N ARG A 132 22.13 1.82 23.39
CA ARG A 132 20.89 2.24 22.71
C ARG A 132 20.18 3.38 23.44
N ALA A 133 20.11 3.36 24.77
CA ALA A 133 19.48 4.43 25.54
C ALA A 133 20.18 5.78 25.33
N LYS A 134 21.53 5.80 25.31
CA LYS A 134 22.31 7.01 25.01
C LYS A 134 22.09 7.50 23.58
N LEU A 135 22.16 6.59 22.60
CA LEU A 135 21.88 6.91 21.20
C LEU A 135 20.49 7.50 21.01
N PHE A 136 19.47 6.88 21.62
CA PHE A 136 18.09 7.36 21.56
C PHE A 136 17.94 8.73 22.20
N HIS A 137 18.55 8.97 23.36
CA HIS A 137 18.53 10.28 24.01
C HIS A 137 19.10 11.39 23.11
N THR A 138 20.23 11.13 22.44
CA THR A 138 20.85 12.09 21.53
C THR A 138 20.01 12.30 20.26
N ILE A 139 19.48 11.24 19.66
CA ILE A 139 18.60 11.34 18.48
C ILE A 139 17.30 12.05 18.81
N ASP A 140 16.68 11.74 19.95
CA ASP A 140 15.43 12.36 20.38
C ASP A 140 15.61 13.85 20.66
N ALA A 141 16.78 14.25 21.20
CA ALA A 141 17.13 15.67 21.32
C ALA A 141 17.16 16.34 19.93
N TYR A 142 17.86 15.76 18.95
CA TYR A 142 17.90 16.26 17.58
C TYR A 142 16.49 16.35 16.95
N VAL A 143 15.68 15.31 17.08
CA VAL A 143 14.29 15.31 16.60
C VAL A 143 13.47 16.41 17.28
N LYS A 144 13.65 16.62 18.59
CA LYS A 144 12.93 17.68 19.30
C LYS A 144 13.26 19.07 18.78
N LEU A 145 14.52 19.30 18.38
CA LEU A 145 14.91 20.53 17.71
C LEU A 145 14.13 20.73 16.41
N ILE A 146 14.06 19.70 15.56
CA ILE A 146 13.30 19.75 14.29
C ILE A 146 11.83 20.08 14.56
N VAL A 147 11.19 19.39 15.52
CA VAL A 147 9.77 19.62 15.87
C VAL A 147 9.54 21.07 16.28
N LEU A 148 10.40 21.62 17.14
CA LEU A 148 10.27 23.00 17.60
C LEU A 148 10.55 24.01 16.48
N LEU A 149 11.51 23.74 15.60
CA LEU A 149 11.77 24.57 14.41
C LEU A 149 10.56 24.58 13.47
N VAL A 150 9.97 23.42 13.16
CA VAL A 150 8.76 23.32 12.34
C VAL A 150 7.59 24.07 12.99
N LYS A 151 7.36 23.86 14.30
CA LYS A 151 6.26 24.49 15.03
C LYS A 151 6.36 26.02 15.04
N HIS A 152 7.56 26.56 15.25
CA HIS A 152 7.81 28.00 15.34
C HIS A 152 8.27 28.65 14.03
N SER A 153 8.26 27.91 12.91
CA SER A 153 8.60 28.46 11.60
C SER A 153 7.47 29.36 11.10
N GLY A 154 7.75 30.66 10.99
CA GLY A 154 6.74 31.69 10.69
C GLY A 154 5.67 31.83 11.76
N ASP A 155 4.69 32.69 11.50
CA ASP A 155 3.57 32.93 12.40
C ASP A 155 2.70 31.67 12.61
N ALA A 156 1.79 31.72 13.59
CA ALA A 156 0.93 30.57 13.93
C ALA A 156 0.10 30.05 12.73
N THR A 157 -0.25 30.93 11.79
CA THR A 157 -1.05 30.64 10.60
C THR A 157 -0.21 30.31 9.36
N ALA A 158 1.12 30.31 9.45
CA ALA A 158 2.03 30.11 8.33
C ALA A 158 2.15 28.62 7.90
N ILE A 159 1.02 27.99 7.57
CA ILE A 159 0.92 26.56 7.23
C ILE A 159 1.94 26.14 6.16
N THR A 160 2.07 26.94 5.09
CA THR A 160 2.97 26.66 3.97
C THR A 160 4.43 26.64 4.40
N THR A 161 4.87 27.63 5.19
CA THR A 161 6.28 27.71 5.65
C THR A 161 6.64 26.54 6.55
N LYS A 162 5.76 26.18 7.50
CA LYS A 162 5.94 25.01 8.38
C LYS A 162 6.02 23.71 7.57
N THR A 163 5.12 23.55 6.60
CA THR A 163 5.05 22.37 5.72
C THR A 163 6.29 22.28 4.81
N ASN A 164 6.76 23.39 4.26
CA ASN A 164 7.96 23.42 3.42
C ASN A 164 9.21 23.06 4.21
N LEU A 165 9.36 23.58 5.43
CA LEU A 165 10.47 23.22 6.30
C LEU A 165 10.45 21.72 6.65
N LEU A 166 9.27 21.17 6.97
CA LEU A 166 9.12 19.73 7.22
C LEU A 166 9.52 18.89 6.00
N ASN A 167 8.98 19.21 4.82
CA ASN A 167 9.32 18.51 3.58
C ASN A 167 10.82 18.58 3.27
N LYS A 168 11.44 19.73 3.51
CA LYS A 168 12.88 19.92 3.32
C LYS A 168 13.70 19.04 4.26
N VAL A 169 13.38 19.04 5.55
CA VAL A 169 14.09 18.20 6.54
C VAL A 169 13.91 16.71 6.22
N LEU A 170 12.69 16.27 5.90
CA LEU A 170 12.43 14.88 5.50
C LEU A 170 13.20 14.52 4.23
N GLY A 171 13.23 15.41 3.24
CA GLY A 171 14.03 15.25 2.02
C GLY A 171 15.51 15.06 2.33
N ILE A 172 16.09 15.89 3.20
CA ILE A 172 17.49 15.79 3.63
C ILE A 172 17.76 14.43 4.30
N VAL A 173 16.88 14.00 5.23
CA VAL A 173 17.00 12.69 5.89
C VAL A 173 16.94 11.56 4.86
N VAL A 174 16.05 11.63 3.88
CA VAL A 174 15.97 10.66 2.77
C VAL A 174 17.25 10.67 1.94
N GLY A 175 17.77 11.84 1.58
CA GLY A 175 19.01 11.98 0.81
C GLY A 175 20.21 11.33 1.51
N VAL A 176 20.38 11.62 2.81
CA VAL A 176 21.42 11.02 3.65
C VAL A 176 21.24 9.52 3.80
N LEU A 177 20.00 9.04 3.98
CA LEU A 177 19.69 7.60 4.09
C LEU A 177 20.03 6.86 2.79
N LEU A 178 19.60 7.38 1.64
CA LEU A 178 19.89 6.77 0.36
C LEU A 178 21.40 6.73 0.11
N GLN A 179 22.11 7.81 0.42
CA GLN A 179 23.56 7.86 0.27
C GLN A 179 24.27 6.85 1.19
N ASP A 180 23.88 6.77 2.45
CA ASP A 180 24.46 5.82 3.41
C ASP A 180 24.18 4.38 2.97
N HIS A 181 22.98 4.10 2.46
CA HIS A 181 22.64 2.78 1.91
C HIS A 181 23.51 2.41 0.70
N ASP A 182 23.69 3.35 -0.23
CA ASP A 182 24.49 3.16 -1.45
C ASP A 182 25.99 2.95 -1.12
N VAL A 183 26.50 3.61 -0.07
CA VAL A 183 27.92 3.54 0.33
C VAL A 183 28.21 2.34 1.24
N GLN A 184 27.41 2.12 2.29
CA GLN A 184 27.67 1.07 3.29
C GLN A 184 27.22 -0.31 2.82
N VAL A 185 26.23 -0.37 1.92
CA VAL A 185 25.67 -1.60 1.32
C VAL A 185 25.27 -2.63 2.39
N THR A 186 26.16 -3.58 2.71
CA THR A 186 25.93 -4.64 3.70
C THR A 186 26.04 -4.16 5.14
N ASP A 187 26.83 -3.12 5.40
CA ASP A 187 27.05 -2.59 6.74
C ASP A 187 25.99 -1.55 7.14
N PHE A 188 25.08 -1.20 6.22
CA PHE A 188 24.03 -0.21 6.43
C PHE A 188 23.23 -0.46 7.74
N HIS A 189 23.05 0.60 8.53
CA HIS A 189 22.31 0.56 9.79
C HIS A 189 21.02 1.39 9.74
N GLN A 190 19.87 0.70 9.79
CA GLN A 190 18.55 1.34 9.77
C GLN A 190 18.17 2.11 11.05
N LEU A 191 18.84 1.87 12.18
CA LEU A 191 18.47 2.38 13.51
C LEU A 191 18.33 3.92 13.58
N PRO A 192 19.34 4.73 13.19
CA PRO A 192 19.26 6.19 13.27
C PRO A 192 18.06 6.73 12.50
N TYR A 193 17.88 6.28 11.26
CA TYR A 193 16.79 6.72 10.39
C TYR A 193 15.42 6.31 10.91
N HIS A 194 15.29 5.06 11.37
CA HIS A 194 14.07 4.57 11.98
C HIS A 194 13.68 5.44 13.18
N ARG A 195 14.61 5.69 14.11
CA ARG A 195 14.36 6.50 15.31
C ARG A 195 14.02 7.95 14.97
N ILE A 196 14.74 8.58 14.04
CA ILE A 196 14.45 9.94 13.58
C ILE A 196 13.02 10.02 13.03
N LEU A 197 12.66 9.13 12.09
CA LEU A 197 11.37 9.18 11.41
C LEU A 197 10.20 8.88 12.35
N ILE A 198 10.31 7.85 13.21
CA ILE A 198 9.22 7.51 14.13
C ILE A 198 9.04 8.58 15.20
N THR A 199 10.11 9.03 15.86
CA THR A 199 10.01 10.04 16.92
C THR A 199 9.50 11.36 16.34
N LEU A 200 9.96 11.76 15.15
CA LEU A 200 9.49 12.98 14.49
C LEU A 200 8.00 12.90 14.14
N PHE A 201 7.56 11.75 13.61
CA PHE A 201 6.14 11.52 13.33
C PHE A 201 5.28 11.62 14.59
N LEU A 202 5.71 10.99 15.68
CA LEU A 202 4.99 10.97 16.95
C LEU A 202 4.86 12.37 17.56
N ASP A 203 5.97 13.11 17.64
CA ASP A 203 5.99 14.45 18.23
C ASP A 203 5.18 15.46 17.39
N LEU A 204 5.19 15.34 16.06
CA LEU A 204 4.36 16.18 15.17
C LEU A 204 2.87 15.80 15.18
N ASN A 205 2.51 14.64 15.74
CA ASN A 205 1.13 14.20 15.93
C ASN A 205 0.67 14.30 17.39
N ALA A 206 1.47 14.93 18.26
CA ALA A 206 1.07 15.24 19.62
C ALA A 206 -0.10 16.25 19.64
N PRO A 207 -1.00 16.20 20.65
CA PRO A 207 -2.08 17.17 20.79
C PRO A 207 -1.52 18.59 20.95
N ASP A 208 -1.73 19.43 19.94
CA ASP A 208 -1.32 20.84 19.93
C ASP A 208 -2.09 21.61 18.85
N PRO A 209 -2.66 22.79 19.13
CA PRO A 209 -3.47 23.53 18.16
C PRO A 209 -2.75 23.89 16.86
N VAL A 210 -1.43 24.18 16.93
CA VAL A 210 -0.65 24.50 15.73
C VAL A 210 -0.46 23.25 14.88
N LEU A 211 -0.12 22.12 15.51
CA LEU A 211 0.10 20.85 14.80
C LEU A 211 -1.18 20.28 14.21
N GLU A 212 -2.32 20.43 14.89
CA GLU A 212 -3.63 20.03 14.38
C GLU A 212 -3.98 20.77 13.09
N SER A 213 -3.68 22.07 13.01
CA SER A 213 -3.95 22.89 11.81
C SER A 213 -3.16 22.45 10.57
N ILE A 214 -2.02 21.77 10.76
CA ILE A 214 -1.15 21.26 9.69
C ILE A 214 -1.06 19.73 9.66
N ASN A 215 -1.96 19.01 10.35
CA ASN A 215 -1.84 17.56 10.50
C ASN A 215 -1.91 16.83 9.17
N TYR A 216 -2.86 17.17 8.29
CA TYR A 216 -2.97 16.53 6.98
C TYR A 216 -1.72 16.73 6.10
N PRO A 217 -1.16 17.96 5.97
CA PRO A 217 0.15 18.16 5.35
C PRO A 217 1.29 17.33 5.97
N ILE A 218 1.33 17.18 7.30
CA ILE A 218 2.30 16.30 7.98
C ILE A 218 2.13 14.86 7.51
N LEU A 219 0.91 14.32 7.58
CA LEU A 219 0.62 12.94 7.15
C LEU A 219 1.03 12.71 5.69
N ALA A 220 0.70 13.66 4.80
CA ALA A 220 1.08 13.61 3.41
C ALA A 220 2.61 13.58 3.25
N ALA A 221 3.35 14.47 3.93
CA ALA A 221 4.81 14.52 3.85
C ALA A 221 5.48 13.19 4.26
N PHE A 222 5.01 12.57 5.34
CA PHE A 222 5.48 11.25 5.77
C PHE A 222 5.12 10.14 4.79
N CYS A 223 3.91 10.15 4.21
CA CYS A 223 3.53 9.16 3.19
C CYS A 223 4.42 9.24 1.95
N HIS A 224 4.73 10.46 1.47
CA HIS A 224 5.65 10.64 0.34
C HIS A 224 7.07 10.19 0.71
N THR A 225 7.52 10.50 1.92
CA THR A 225 8.83 10.05 2.45
C THR A 225 8.93 8.53 2.47
N PHE A 226 7.92 7.83 3.00
CA PHE A 226 7.91 6.36 3.02
C PHE A 226 7.76 5.76 1.62
N HIS A 227 7.05 6.41 0.70
CA HIS A 227 7.01 5.97 -0.70
C HIS A 227 8.40 6.05 -1.37
N LEU A 228 9.15 7.14 -1.14
CA LEU A 228 10.52 7.28 -1.66
C LEU A 228 11.47 6.23 -1.07
N LEU A 229 11.28 5.90 0.22
CA LEU A 229 12.06 4.89 0.95
C LEU A 229 11.51 3.46 0.81
N ARG A 230 10.63 3.22 -0.16
CA ARG A 230 10.03 1.88 -0.35
C ARG A 230 11.11 0.80 -0.48
N PRO A 231 10.84 -0.44 -0.03
CA PRO A 231 11.86 -1.50 0.00
C PRO A 231 12.50 -1.84 -1.35
N ARG A 232 11.82 -1.60 -2.48
CA ARG A 232 12.43 -1.75 -3.83
C ARG A 232 13.53 -0.72 -4.13
N LYS A 233 13.54 0.41 -3.42
CA LYS A 233 14.56 1.46 -3.52
C LYS A 233 15.63 1.31 -2.44
N VAL A 234 15.24 0.92 -1.23
CA VAL A 234 16.17 0.74 -0.10
C VAL A 234 15.93 -0.61 0.59
N PRO A 235 16.40 -1.74 0.02
CA PRO A 235 16.17 -3.07 0.58
C PRO A 235 16.68 -3.22 2.02
N GLY A 236 17.81 -2.59 2.35
CA GLY A 236 18.40 -2.60 3.70
C GLY A 236 17.54 -1.93 4.78
N PHE A 237 16.54 -1.14 4.38
CA PHE A 237 15.62 -0.46 5.29
C PHE A 237 14.25 -1.15 5.40
N ALA A 238 14.05 -2.31 4.76
CA ALA A 238 12.72 -2.93 4.63
C ALA A 238 12.03 -3.26 5.97
N TYR A 239 12.79 -3.65 7.01
CA TYR A 239 12.22 -3.98 8.32
C TYR A 239 11.75 -2.73 9.06
N ALA A 240 12.62 -1.73 9.21
CA ALA A 240 12.26 -0.44 9.79
C ALA A 240 11.13 0.23 9.01
N TRP A 241 11.15 0.14 7.68
CA TRP A 241 10.08 0.66 6.84
C TRP A 241 8.73 0.00 7.15
N LEU A 242 8.69 -1.34 7.30
CA LEU A 242 7.48 -2.04 7.69
C LEU A 242 7.01 -1.64 9.09
N GLU A 243 7.92 -1.49 10.06
CA GLU A 243 7.60 -1.00 11.41
C GLU A 243 6.98 0.42 11.38
N LEU A 244 7.52 1.31 10.54
CA LEU A 244 7.02 2.68 10.39
C LEU A 244 5.61 2.72 9.81
N ILE A 245 5.37 2.03 8.69
CA ILE A 245 4.05 2.04 8.06
C ILE A 245 3.01 1.25 8.86
N SER A 246 3.44 0.26 9.66
CA SER A 246 2.55 -0.52 10.51
C SER A 246 2.33 0.06 11.90
N HIS A 247 2.95 1.19 12.22
CA HIS A 247 2.86 1.79 13.53
C HIS A 247 1.41 2.22 13.85
N ARG A 248 0.90 1.84 15.03
CA ARG A 248 -0.50 2.05 15.43
C ARG A 248 -1.00 3.49 15.28
N ILE A 249 -0.16 4.49 15.58
CA ILE A 249 -0.53 5.91 15.44
C ILE A 249 -0.55 6.33 13.97
N PHE A 250 0.35 5.78 13.15
CA PHE A 250 0.40 6.06 11.72
C PHE A 250 -0.86 5.53 11.01
N ILE A 251 -1.20 4.26 11.26
CA ILE A 251 -2.44 3.65 10.76
C ILE A 251 -3.68 4.41 11.27
N GLY A 252 -3.77 4.65 12.59
CA GLY A 252 -4.93 5.31 13.19
C GLY A 252 -5.16 6.74 12.66
N ARG A 253 -4.09 7.51 12.44
CA ARG A 253 -4.18 8.86 11.86
C ARG A 253 -4.65 8.82 10.40
N LEU A 254 -4.11 7.93 9.57
CA LEU A 254 -4.45 7.85 8.15
C LEU A 254 -5.82 7.23 7.86
N LEU A 255 -6.14 6.12 8.54
CA LEU A 255 -7.33 5.33 8.22
C LEU A 255 -8.54 5.66 9.09
N GLY A 256 -8.31 6.09 10.35
CA GLY A 256 -9.39 6.33 11.33
C GLY A 256 -9.72 7.80 11.55
N LEU A 257 -8.72 8.65 11.78
CA LEU A 257 -8.92 10.05 12.22
C LEU A 257 -9.01 11.06 11.07
N THR A 258 -8.45 10.74 9.89
CA THR A 258 -8.50 11.64 8.74
C THR A 258 -9.92 11.67 8.13
N PRO A 259 -10.58 12.83 8.05
CA PRO A 259 -11.94 12.92 7.57
C PRO A 259 -12.03 12.58 6.08
N GLN A 260 -13.21 12.13 5.65
CA GLN A 260 -13.52 11.79 4.25
C GLN A 260 -12.55 10.76 3.64
N GLN A 261 -11.88 9.95 4.47
CA GLN A 261 -10.99 8.87 4.02
C GLN A 261 -9.83 9.35 3.13
N LYS A 262 -9.43 10.63 3.21
CA LYS A 262 -8.37 11.20 2.37
C LYS A 262 -7.02 10.52 2.56
N GLY A 263 -6.78 9.91 3.72
CA GLY A 263 -5.57 9.14 4.02
C GLY A 263 -5.51 7.75 3.37
N TRP A 264 -6.64 7.21 2.89
CA TRP A 264 -6.71 5.83 2.42
C TRP A 264 -5.86 5.59 1.17
N ASN A 265 -5.91 6.48 0.18
CA ASN A 265 -5.12 6.34 -1.04
C ASN A 265 -3.61 6.34 -0.76
N PHE A 266 -3.15 7.17 0.18
CA PHE A 266 -1.74 7.18 0.58
C PHE A 266 -1.33 5.83 1.18
N TYR A 267 -2.14 5.32 2.11
CA TYR A 267 -1.83 4.06 2.77
C TYR A 267 -1.93 2.85 1.83
N ALA A 268 -2.92 2.84 0.92
CA ALA A 268 -3.05 1.83 -0.12
C ALA A 268 -1.81 1.80 -1.03
N GLN A 269 -1.27 2.97 -1.41
CA GLN A 269 -0.04 3.05 -2.19
C GLN A 269 1.16 2.43 -1.45
N LEU A 270 1.31 2.69 -0.14
CA LEU A 270 2.38 2.09 0.66
C LEU A 270 2.23 0.56 0.73
N LEU A 271 1.02 0.03 0.94
CA LEU A 271 0.80 -1.41 0.89
C LEU A 271 1.11 -2.01 -0.48
N ILE A 272 0.76 -1.31 -1.57
CA ILE A 272 1.14 -1.70 -2.93
C ILE A 272 2.66 -1.75 -3.10
N ASP A 273 3.41 -0.77 -2.55
CA ASP A 273 4.87 -0.79 -2.59
C ASP A 273 5.44 -2.01 -1.84
N LEU A 274 4.87 -2.37 -0.69
CA LEU A 274 5.22 -3.58 0.07
C LEU A 274 4.95 -4.85 -0.74
N PHE A 275 3.75 -5.00 -1.31
CA PHE A 275 3.38 -6.17 -2.08
C PHE A 275 4.21 -6.30 -3.36
N LYS A 276 4.50 -5.18 -4.05
CA LYS A 276 5.40 -5.17 -5.23
C LYS A 276 6.82 -5.59 -4.87
N TYR A 277 7.30 -5.27 -3.68
CA TYR A 277 8.60 -5.72 -3.20
C TYR A 277 8.62 -7.22 -2.89
N LEU A 278 7.57 -7.72 -2.22
CA LEU A 278 7.48 -9.12 -1.83
C LEU A 278 7.19 -10.07 -3.00
N ALA A 279 6.43 -9.62 -4.00
CA ALA A 279 5.94 -10.44 -5.11
C ALA A 279 6.99 -11.35 -5.77
N PRO A 280 8.18 -10.87 -6.21
CA PRO A 280 9.17 -11.74 -6.85
C PRO A 280 9.69 -12.83 -5.91
N PHE A 281 9.82 -12.56 -4.61
CA PHE A 281 10.27 -13.55 -3.64
C PHE A 281 9.17 -14.57 -3.33
N LEU A 282 7.91 -14.13 -3.23
CA LEU A 282 6.78 -14.99 -2.88
C LEU A 282 6.31 -15.88 -4.03
N ARG A 283 6.66 -15.58 -5.28
CA ARG A 283 6.44 -16.49 -6.41
C ARG A 283 7.29 -17.76 -6.33
N ASN A 284 8.44 -17.67 -5.66
CA ASN A 284 9.32 -18.82 -5.46
C ASN A 284 8.78 -19.69 -4.32
N ALA A 285 8.86 -21.01 -4.48
CA ALA A 285 8.41 -21.97 -3.47
C ALA A 285 9.27 -21.90 -2.18
N GLU A 286 10.55 -21.56 -2.30
CA GLU A 286 11.48 -21.47 -1.19
C GLU A 286 11.73 -20.03 -0.76
N LEU A 287 11.44 -19.72 0.50
CA LEU A 287 11.65 -18.40 1.08
C LEU A 287 12.87 -18.41 2.00
N ALA A 288 13.83 -17.52 1.72
CA ALA A 288 14.91 -17.25 2.65
C ALA A 288 14.38 -16.74 4.00
N LYS A 289 15.07 -17.07 5.10
CA LYS A 289 14.66 -16.68 6.47
C LYS A 289 14.31 -15.19 6.62
N PRO A 290 15.08 -14.23 6.03
CA PRO A 290 14.74 -12.81 6.11
C PRO A 290 13.38 -12.49 5.46
N VAL A 291 13.11 -13.06 4.29
CA VAL A 291 11.85 -12.87 3.56
C VAL A 291 10.68 -13.47 4.34
N HIS A 292 10.88 -14.65 4.94
CA HIS A 292 9.86 -15.28 5.78
C HIS A 292 9.46 -14.40 6.97
N LEU A 293 10.43 -13.74 7.62
CA LEU A 293 10.14 -12.81 8.71
C LEU A 293 9.33 -11.60 8.23
N LEU A 294 9.69 -11.04 7.08
CA LEU A 294 8.97 -9.91 6.48
C LEU A 294 7.55 -10.28 6.04
N TYR A 295 7.37 -11.50 5.49
CA TYR A 295 6.07 -12.07 5.17
C TYR A 295 5.19 -12.22 6.42
N LYS A 296 5.73 -12.76 7.52
CA LYS A 296 5.01 -12.83 8.81
C LYS A 296 4.62 -11.45 9.34
N GLY A 297 5.49 -10.45 9.23
CA GLY A 297 5.17 -9.06 9.55
C GLY A 297 4.00 -8.55 8.70
N THR A 298 4.04 -8.81 7.39
CA THR A 298 2.99 -8.41 6.44
C THR A 298 1.63 -9.05 6.77
N LEU A 299 1.61 -10.34 7.12
CA LEU A 299 0.38 -11.01 7.57
C LEU A 299 -0.20 -10.38 8.84
N ARG A 300 0.64 -9.99 9.81
CA ARG A 300 0.18 -9.28 11.02
C ARG A 300 -0.44 -7.93 10.69
N VAL A 301 0.16 -7.17 9.78
CA VAL A 301 -0.41 -5.90 9.31
C VAL A 301 -1.76 -6.14 8.65
N LEU A 302 -1.87 -7.10 7.75
CA LEU A 302 -3.14 -7.45 7.09
C LEU A 302 -4.21 -7.90 8.09
N LEU A 303 -3.85 -8.66 9.13
CA LEU A 303 -4.76 -9.07 10.21
C LEU A 303 -5.29 -7.86 10.99
N ILE A 304 -4.41 -6.91 11.36
CA ILE A 304 -4.82 -5.67 12.02
C ILE A 304 -5.79 -4.88 11.12
N LEU A 305 -5.46 -4.74 9.84
CA LEU A 305 -6.32 -4.02 8.89
C LEU A 305 -7.66 -4.71 8.69
N LEU A 306 -7.69 -6.05 8.64
CA LEU A 306 -8.94 -6.81 8.53
C LEU A 306 -9.83 -6.62 9.75
N HIS A 307 -9.25 -6.58 10.95
CA HIS A 307 -10.00 -6.40 12.19
C HIS A 307 -10.50 -4.95 12.37
N ASP A 308 -9.60 -3.97 12.25
CA ASP A 308 -9.87 -2.58 12.62
C ASP A 308 -10.43 -1.73 11.47
N PHE A 309 -10.05 -2.04 10.23
CA PHE A 309 -10.35 -1.26 9.02
C PHE A 309 -10.79 -2.14 7.83
N PRO A 310 -11.78 -3.04 7.99
CA PRO A 310 -12.17 -3.94 6.91
C PRO A 310 -12.72 -3.21 5.67
N GLU A 311 -13.37 -2.06 5.84
CA GLU A 311 -13.88 -1.28 4.69
C GLU A 311 -12.75 -0.77 3.78
N PHE A 312 -11.59 -0.46 4.35
CA PHE A 312 -10.40 -0.09 3.57
C PHE A 312 -9.92 -1.26 2.71
N LEU A 313 -9.80 -2.46 3.29
CA LEU A 313 -9.44 -3.66 2.52
C LEU A 313 -10.52 -3.99 1.47
N CYS A 314 -11.80 -3.80 1.77
CA CYS A 314 -12.90 -4.03 0.83
C CYS A 314 -12.78 -3.15 -0.42
N GLU A 315 -12.55 -1.86 -0.22
CA GLU A 315 -12.51 -0.87 -1.29
C GLU A 315 -11.28 -1.05 -2.17
N PHE A 316 -10.11 -1.31 -1.58
CA PHE A 316 -8.84 -1.46 -2.29
C PHE A 316 -8.46 -2.89 -2.67
N HIS A 317 -9.34 -3.87 -2.43
CA HIS A 317 -9.07 -5.29 -2.67
C HIS A 317 -8.55 -5.58 -4.09
N TYR A 318 -9.07 -4.88 -5.11
CA TYR A 318 -8.70 -5.06 -6.50
C TYR A 318 -7.23 -4.72 -6.72
N GLY A 319 -6.80 -3.51 -6.32
CA GLY A 319 -5.41 -3.07 -6.47
C GLY A 319 -4.42 -3.93 -5.68
N PHE A 320 -4.82 -4.46 -4.52
CA PHE A 320 -3.97 -5.38 -3.77
C PHE A 320 -3.86 -6.76 -4.43
N CYS A 321 -4.99 -7.35 -4.84
CA CYS A 321 -5.00 -8.65 -5.51
C CYS A 321 -4.31 -8.63 -6.87
N ASP A 322 -4.23 -7.47 -7.53
CA ASP A 322 -3.52 -7.31 -8.79
C ASP A 322 -1.99 -7.43 -8.64
N VAL A 323 -1.47 -7.12 -7.45
CA VAL A 323 -0.04 -7.11 -7.15
C VAL A 323 0.41 -8.38 -6.42
N ILE A 324 -0.46 -8.92 -5.56
CA ILE A 324 -0.16 -10.12 -4.77
C ILE A 324 -0.16 -11.35 -5.69
N PRO A 325 0.94 -12.14 -5.74
CA PRO A 325 1.00 -13.34 -6.55
C PRO A 325 -0.15 -14.33 -6.28
N PRO A 326 -0.65 -15.05 -7.30
CA PRO A 326 -1.80 -15.93 -7.13
C PRO A 326 -1.61 -17.03 -6.06
N ASN A 327 -0.38 -17.53 -5.92
CA ASN A 327 0.00 -18.56 -4.95
C ASN A 327 0.05 -18.06 -3.49
N CYS A 328 -0.03 -16.74 -3.25
CA CYS A 328 -0.10 -16.15 -1.91
C CYS A 328 -1.52 -16.20 -1.32
N ILE A 329 -2.08 -17.41 -1.23
CA ILE A 329 -3.49 -17.64 -0.90
C ILE A 329 -3.89 -16.98 0.43
N GLN A 330 -3.10 -17.16 1.49
CA GLN A 330 -3.42 -16.59 2.81
C GLN A 330 -3.53 -15.06 2.79
N MET A 331 -2.62 -14.38 2.08
CA MET A 331 -2.64 -12.92 1.97
C MET A 331 -3.90 -12.45 1.22
N ARG A 332 -4.23 -13.13 0.11
CA ARG A 332 -5.42 -12.81 -0.68
C ARG A 332 -6.69 -13.07 0.12
N ASN A 333 -6.77 -14.19 0.84
CA ASN A 333 -7.90 -14.50 1.70
C ASN A 333 -8.11 -13.44 2.78
N LEU A 334 -7.06 -12.96 3.46
CA LEU A 334 -7.18 -11.87 4.44
C LEU A 334 -7.84 -10.61 3.84
N ILE A 335 -7.53 -10.29 2.59
CA ILE A 335 -8.09 -9.12 1.90
C ILE A 335 -9.52 -9.40 1.40
N LEU A 336 -9.74 -10.57 0.79
CA LEU A 336 -11.01 -10.96 0.18
C LEU A 336 -12.09 -11.35 1.19
N SER A 337 -11.68 -11.69 2.42
CA SER A 337 -12.57 -11.91 3.56
C SER A 337 -13.01 -10.62 4.25
N ALA A 338 -12.47 -9.45 3.88
CA ALA A 338 -12.94 -8.19 4.43
C ALA A 338 -14.38 -7.88 3.93
N PHE A 339 -15.21 -7.36 4.83
CA PHE A 339 -16.58 -6.92 4.53
C PHE A 339 -16.99 -5.73 5.43
N PRO A 340 -17.98 -4.91 5.02
CA PRO A 340 -18.42 -3.77 5.82
C PRO A 340 -18.91 -4.17 7.21
N ARG A 341 -18.47 -3.47 8.28
CA ARG A 341 -18.78 -3.86 9.68
C ARG A 341 -20.27 -3.85 10.02
N ASN A 342 -21.06 -3.04 9.32
CA ASN A 342 -22.50 -2.96 9.52
C ASN A 342 -23.28 -4.09 8.82
N MET A 343 -22.61 -4.92 8.03
CA MET A 343 -23.23 -6.07 7.36
C MET A 343 -23.20 -7.30 8.28
N ARG A 344 -24.32 -8.02 8.34
CA ARG A 344 -24.40 -9.33 9.00
C ARG A 344 -24.33 -10.41 7.93
N LEU A 345 -23.26 -11.20 7.94
CA LEU A 345 -23.11 -12.30 7.00
C LEU A 345 -24.03 -13.46 7.43
N PRO A 346 -24.87 -14.00 6.52
CA PRO A 346 -25.57 -15.24 6.79
C PRO A 346 -24.55 -16.39 6.87
N ASP A 347 -24.75 -17.33 7.78
CA ASP A 347 -23.86 -18.49 7.93
C ASP A 347 -23.94 -19.37 6.66
N PRO A 348 -22.83 -19.57 5.91
CA PRO A 348 -22.80 -20.42 4.72
C PRO A 348 -23.28 -21.86 4.95
N PHE A 349 -23.21 -22.36 6.19
CA PHE A 349 -23.61 -23.73 6.53
C PHE A 349 -25.09 -23.86 6.91
N THR A 350 -25.85 -22.76 6.88
CA THR A 350 -27.30 -22.78 7.12
C THR A 350 -27.99 -23.68 6.10
N PRO A 351 -28.72 -24.73 6.52
CA PRO A 351 -29.44 -25.60 5.58
C PRO A 351 -30.44 -24.81 4.74
N ASN A 352 -30.45 -25.05 3.42
CA ASN A 352 -31.35 -24.40 2.47
C ASN A 352 -31.25 -22.86 2.46
N LEU A 353 -30.06 -22.30 2.68
CA LEU A 353 -29.80 -20.87 2.52
C LEU A 353 -30.16 -20.42 1.10
N LYS A 354 -31.17 -19.56 0.99
CA LYS A 354 -31.57 -18.94 -0.27
C LYS A 354 -30.76 -17.66 -0.49
N VAL A 355 -29.72 -17.74 -1.31
CA VAL A 355 -28.83 -16.60 -1.61
C VAL A 355 -29.52 -15.58 -2.52
N ASP A 356 -30.42 -16.05 -3.37
CA ASP A 356 -31.20 -15.28 -4.34
C ASP A 356 -32.19 -14.29 -3.71
N VAL A 357 -32.54 -14.47 -2.42
CA VAL A 357 -33.45 -13.56 -1.70
C VAL A 357 -32.73 -12.49 -0.88
N LEU A 358 -31.40 -12.53 -0.79
CA LEU A 358 -30.64 -11.53 -0.05
C LEU A 358 -30.78 -10.15 -0.72
N GLN A 359 -31.02 -9.10 0.05
CA GLN A 359 -31.17 -7.76 -0.53
C GLN A 359 -29.82 -7.23 -1.02
N GLU A 360 -28.74 -7.61 -0.35
CA GLU A 360 -27.37 -7.19 -0.57
C GLU A 360 -26.85 -7.60 -1.95
N ILE A 361 -27.32 -8.71 -2.53
CA ILE A 361 -26.90 -9.16 -3.87
C ILE A 361 -27.38 -8.20 -4.99
N SER A 362 -28.27 -7.26 -4.68
CA SER A 362 -28.64 -6.17 -5.59
C SER A 362 -27.63 -5.01 -5.58
N LEU A 363 -26.78 -4.90 -4.56
CA LEU A 363 -25.89 -3.76 -4.37
C LEU A 363 -24.49 -4.04 -4.94
N ALA A 364 -23.94 -3.11 -5.71
CA ALA A 364 -22.56 -3.20 -6.20
C ALA A 364 -21.57 -2.81 -5.11
N PRO A 365 -20.45 -3.54 -4.93
CA PRO A 365 -19.41 -3.16 -4.00
C PRO A 365 -18.64 -1.93 -4.52
N LYS A 366 -18.15 -1.10 -3.60
CA LYS A 366 -17.23 0.00 -3.94
C LYS A 366 -15.84 -0.55 -4.26
N ILE A 367 -15.22 -0.05 -5.33
CA ILE A 367 -13.90 -0.46 -5.79
C ILE A 367 -13.06 0.77 -6.10
N SER A 368 -11.84 0.82 -5.56
CA SER A 368 -10.85 1.87 -5.84
C SER A 368 -9.44 1.26 -5.98
N PRO A 369 -8.60 1.73 -6.92
CA PRO A 369 -8.91 2.68 -8.00
C PRO A 369 -9.83 2.06 -9.06
N ASP A 370 -10.30 2.87 -10.02
CA ASP A 370 -11.13 2.39 -11.14
C ASP A 370 -10.34 1.37 -11.98
N PHE A 371 -10.81 0.13 -12.01
CA PHE A 371 -10.14 -0.97 -12.70
C PHE A 371 -10.13 -0.80 -14.23
N GLN A 372 -11.01 0.03 -14.79
CA GLN A 372 -11.05 0.28 -16.23
C GLN A 372 -9.76 0.90 -16.77
N CYS A 373 -8.98 1.61 -15.94
CA CYS A 373 -7.73 2.20 -16.39
C CYS A 373 -6.66 1.15 -16.78
N TYR A 374 -6.80 -0.09 -16.31
CA TYR A 374 -5.92 -1.21 -16.66
C TYR A 374 -6.27 -1.87 -18.00
N ILE A 375 -7.40 -1.51 -18.63
CA ILE A 375 -7.76 -1.98 -19.98
C ILE A 375 -7.01 -1.13 -21.00
N GLN A 376 -5.79 -1.55 -21.29
CA GLN A 376 -4.91 -0.91 -22.27
C GLN A 376 -4.62 -1.88 -23.43
N PRO A 377 -4.48 -1.38 -24.67
CA PRO A 377 -4.64 0.02 -25.09
C PRO A 377 -6.12 0.48 -25.15
N PRO A 378 -6.41 1.80 -25.24
CA PRO A 378 -7.79 2.29 -25.31
C PRO A 378 -8.55 1.83 -26.57
N SER A 379 -7.85 1.47 -27.64
CA SER A 379 -8.44 0.84 -28.83
C SER A 379 -9.06 -0.51 -28.47
N PHE A 380 -8.32 -1.36 -27.76
CA PHE A 380 -8.83 -2.64 -27.28
C PHE A 380 -10.08 -2.50 -26.41
N LYS A 381 -10.15 -1.48 -25.54
CA LYS A 381 -11.37 -1.19 -24.78
C LYS A 381 -12.56 -0.87 -25.70
N LYS A 382 -12.36 -0.08 -26.76
CA LYS A 382 -13.42 0.24 -27.72
C LYS A 382 -13.91 -1.01 -28.45
N ASP A 383 -12.99 -1.89 -28.84
CA ASP A 383 -13.31 -3.14 -29.53
C ASP A 383 -14.07 -4.10 -28.59
N LEU A 384 -13.66 -4.18 -27.32
CA LEU A 384 -14.38 -4.89 -26.27
C LEU A 384 -15.81 -4.35 -26.10
N ASP A 385 -15.97 -3.03 -26.00
CA ASP A 385 -17.28 -2.39 -25.89
C ASP A 385 -18.16 -2.63 -27.13
N LEU A 386 -17.56 -2.66 -28.33
CA LEU A 386 -18.25 -2.95 -29.58
C LEU A 386 -18.75 -4.39 -29.59
N TYR A 387 -17.91 -5.36 -29.20
CA TYR A 387 -18.27 -6.76 -29.11
C TYR A 387 -19.39 -6.99 -28.09
N LEU A 388 -19.29 -6.40 -26.90
CA LEU A 388 -20.32 -6.53 -25.85
C LEU A 388 -21.69 -6.00 -26.31
N LYS A 389 -21.73 -4.99 -27.19
CA LYS A 389 -22.96 -4.40 -27.71
C LYS A 389 -23.53 -5.14 -28.91
N THR A 390 -22.67 -5.56 -29.84
CA THR A 390 -23.10 -6.06 -31.16
C THR A 390 -22.95 -7.58 -31.31
N ARG A 391 -22.24 -8.22 -30.38
CA ARG A 391 -21.84 -9.64 -30.45
C ARG A 391 -21.06 -9.97 -31.74
N ALA A 392 -20.36 -8.98 -32.29
CA ALA A 392 -19.57 -9.08 -33.51
C ALA A 392 -18.33 -8.15 -33.45
N PRO A 393 -17.24 -8.49 -34.16
CA PRO A 393 -17.00 -9.73 -34.90
C PRO A 393 -16.61 -10.89 -33.97
N VAL A 394 -16.88 -12.13 -34.37
CA VAL A 394 -16.48 -13.33 -33.59
C VAL A 394 -14.95 -13.45 -33.48
N THR A 395 -14.20 -12.90 -34.43
CA THR A 395 -12.72 -12.87 -34.41
C THR A 395 -12.16 -12.20 -33.16
N PHE A 396 -12.90 -11.26 -32.56
CA PHE A 396 -12.51 -10.60 -31.32
C PHE A 396 -12.22 -11.59 -30.18
N LEU A 397 -12.91 -12.73 -30.14
CA LEU A 397 -12.66 -13.79 -29.14
C LEU A 397 -11.26 -14.42 -29.27
N SER A 398 -10.67 -14.44 -30.46
CA SER A 398 -9.28 -14.88 -30.65
C SER A 398 -8.27 -13.75 -30.36
N GLU A 399 -8.65 -12.50 -30.65
CA GLU A 399 -7.83 -11.31 -30.42
C GLU A 399 -7.65 -11.02 -28.93
N ILE A 400 -8.66 -11.28 -28.10
CA ILE A 400 -8.57 -11.06 -26.64
C ILE A 400 -7.48 -11.92 -25.99
N ARG A 401 -7.35 -13.19 -26.41
CA ARG A 401 -6.27 -14.07 -25.94
C ARG A 401 -4.92 -13.52 -26.36
N THR A 402 -4.77 -13.21 -27.64
CA THR A 402 -3.51 -12.70 -28.21
C THR A 402 -3.07 -11.40 -27.53
N THR A 403 -4.02 -10.53 -27.21
CA THR A 403 -3.76 -9.25 -26.52
C THR A 403 -3.28 -9.45 -25.07
N MET A 404 -3.77 -10.48 -24.39
CA MET A 404 -3.36 -10.79 -23.02
C MET A 404 -2.02 -11.54 -22.96
N GLN A 405 -1.64 -12.25 -24.02
CA GLN A 405 -0.37 -12.97 -24.08
C GLN A 405 0.81 -12.00 -24.20
N GLN A 406 1.80 -12.18 -23.34
CA GLN A 406 3.05 -11.42 -23.36
C GLN A 406 4.12 -12.26 -24.07
N SER A 407 5.06 -11.59 -24.74
CA SER A 407 6.22 -12.25 -25.37
C SER A 407 7.20 -12.86 -24.36
N CYS A 408 6.97 -12.70 -23.06
CA CYS A 408 7.81 -13.22 -22.01
C CYS A 408 7.62 -14.74 -21.90
N CYS A 409 8.69 -15.49 -22.14
CA CYS A 409 8.68 -16.95 -22.08
C CYS A 409 8.89 -17.52 -20.67
N GLU A 410 9.05 -16.68 -19.64
CA GLU A 410 9.20 -17.14 -18.26
C GLU A 410 7.88 -17.78 -17.76
N PRO A 411 7.93 -19.03 -17.23
CA PRO A 411 6.75 -19.67 -16.62
C PRO A 411 6.13 -18.78 -15.53
N GLY A 412 4.81 -18.57 -15.57
CA GLY A 412 4.10 -17.71 -14.63
C GLY A 412 4.06 -16.22 -14.99
N MET A 413 4.66 -15.83 -16.13
CA MET A 413 4.65 -14.47 -16.67
C MET A 413 4.19 -14.42 -18.13
N ARG A 414 3.52 -15.47 -18.63
CA ARG A 414 3.08 -15.54 -20.04
C ARG A 414 1.89 -14.62 -20.33
N TYR A 415 1.17 -14.20 -19.30
CA TYR A 415 -0.04 -13.38 -19.43
C TYR A 415 0.06 -12.07 -18.67
N ASN A 416 -0.52 -11.02 -19.25
CA ASN A 416 -0.76 -9.77 -18.57
C ASN A 416 -1.88 -9.92 -17.54
N LEU A 417 -1.52 -10.27 -16.30
CA LEU A 417 -2.46 -10.50 -15.22
C LEU A 417 -3.35 -9.29 -14.93
N SER A 418 -2.79 -8.08 -14.97
CA SER A 418 -3.56 -6.85 -14.72
C SER A 418 -4.63 -6.60 -15.77
N LEU A 419 -4.30 -6.83 -17.05
CA LEU A 419 -5.28 -6.74 -18.13
C LEU A 419 -6.36 -7.82 -17.99
N LEU A 420 -5.97 -9.05 -17.68
CA LEU A 420 -6.91 -10.17 -17.48
C LEU A 420 -7.88 -9.89 -16.32
N ASN A 421 -7.38 -9.44 -15.17
CA ASN A 421 -8.20 -9.06 -14.02
C ASN A 421 -9.20 -7.95 -14.38
N ALA A 422 -8.74 -6.95 -15.15
CA ALA A 422 -9.56 -5.82 -15.57
C ALA A 422 -10.65 -6.24 -16.54
N ILE A 423 -10.33 -7.09 -17.52
CA ILE A 423 -11.30 -7.65 -18.47
C ILE A 423 -12.37 -8.44 -17.72
N VAL A 424 -11.98 -9.33 -16.81
CA VAL A 424 -12.93 -10.16 -16.07
C VAL A 424 -13.91 -9.31 -15.26
N LEU A 425 -13.40 -8.35 -14.50
CA LEU A 425 -14.24 -7.47 -13.69
C LEU A 425 -15.11 -6.54 -14.56
N TYR A 426 -14.55 -6.02 -15.67
CA TYR A 426 -15.29 -5.16 -16.59
C TYR A 426 -16.42 -5.90 -17.29
N VAL A 427 -16.15 -7.04 -17.89
CA VAL A 427 -17.17 -7.86 -18.57
C VAL A 427 -18.27 -8.25 -17.59
N GLY A 428 -17.93 -8.66 -16.37
CA GLY A 428 -18.93 -9.01 -15.35
C GLY A 428 -19.78 -7.81 -14.91
N THR A 429 -19.17 -6.64 -14.70
CA THR A 429 -19.92 -5.42 -14.34
C THR A 429 -20.83 -4.93 -15.46
N GLN A 430 -20.38 -4.99 -16.72
CA GLN A 430 -21.22 -4.69 -17.89
C GLN A 430 -22.37 -5.69 -18.03
N ALA A 431 -22.12 -6.98 -17.77
CA ALA A 431 -23.16 -8.02 -17.81
C ALA A 431 -24.25 -7.77 -16.75
N ILE A 432 -23.86 -7.45 -15.52
CA ILE A 432 -24.81 -7.11 -14.45
C ILE A 432 -25.67 -5.92 -14.85
N GLN A 433 -25.06 -4.86 -15.39
CA GLN A 433 -25.79 -3.68 -15.87
C GLN A 433 -26.74 -4.02 -17.02
N HIS A 434 -26.30 -4.82 -17.98
CA HIS A 434 -27.10 -5.27 -19.12
C HIS A 434 -28.33 -6.07 -18.69
N ILE A 435 -28.16 -7.05 -17.79
CA ILE A 435 -29.25 -7.88 -17.28
C ILE A 435 -30.28 -7.02 -16.53
N ARG A 436 -29.80 -6.10 -15.68
CA ARG A 436 -30.68 -5.19 -14.93
C ARG A 436 -31.43 -4.21 -15.81
N SER A 437 -30.84 -3.76 -16.91
CA SER A 437 -31.51 -2.89 -17.89
C SER A 437 -32.74 -3.56 -18.53
N LYS A 438 -32.78 -4.90 -18.51
CA LYS A 438 -33.93 -5.71 -18.97
C LYS A 438 -34.94 -6.01 -17.85
N GLY A 439 -34.75 -5.46 -16.64
CA GLY A 439 -35.58 -5.74 -15.47
C GLY A 439 -35.37 -7.13 -14.88
N LEU A 440 -34.27 -7.81 -15.22
CA LEU A 440 -33.96 -9.16 -14.75
C LEU A 440 -32.90 -9.14 -13.63
N VAL A 441 -32.85 -10.23 -12.87
CA VAL A 441 -31.82 -10.47 -11.84
C VAL A 441 -30.78 -11.46 -12.40
N PRO A 442 -29.46 -11.22 -12.19
CA PRO A 442 -28.44 -12.19 -12.57
C PRO A 442 -28.65 -13.53 -11.87
N ASN A 443 -28.71 -14.62 -12.63
CA ASN A 443 -28.75 -16.01 -12.17
C ASN A 443 -28.19 -16.90 -13.30
N THR A 444 -28.07 -18.21 -13.09
CA THR A 444 -27.46 -19.14 -14.07
C THR A 444 -28.15 -19.13 -15.45
N SER A 445 -29.45 -18.86 -15.55
CA SER A 445 -30.16 -18.79 -16.83
C SER A 445 -30.07 -17.41 -17.50
N THR A 446 -30.06 -16.32 -16.73
CA THR A 446 -30.03 -14.95 -17.28
C THR A 446 -28.63 -14.48 -17.67
N ILE A 447 -27.57 -15.08 -17.11
CA ILE A 447 -26.19 -14.79 -17.51
C ILE A 447 -25.79 -15.52 -18.81
N ALA A 448 -26.47 -16.62 -19.12
CA ALA A 448 -26.17 -17.48 -20.26
C ALA A 448 -26.49 -16.80 -21.60
N HIS A 449 -25.92 -17.34 -22.69
CA HIS A 449 -26.20 -16.94 -24.08
C HIS A 449 -26.11 -15.43 -24.34
N SER A 450 -25.09 -14.78 -23.76
CA SER A 450 -24.83 -13.35 -23.91
C SER A 450 -23.41 -13.10 -24.41
N ALA A 451 -23.16 -11.96 -25.06
CA ALA A 451 -21.81 -11.57 -25.50
C ALA A 451 -20.78 -11.58 -24.36
N HIS A 452 -21.24 -11.30 -23.13
CA HIS A 452 -20.40 -11.34 -21.92
C HIS A 452 -19.97 -12.77 -21.59
N MET A 453 -20.91 -13.73 -21.65
CA MET A 453 -20.62 -15.13 -21.38
C MET A 453 -19.83 -15.78 -22.51
N ASP A 454 -20.02 -15.36 -23.76
CA ASP A 454 -19.20 -15.82 -24.90
C ASP A 454 -17.71 -15.57 -24.63
N ILE A 455 -17.36 -14.40 -24.08
CA ILE A 455 -15.98 -14.10 -23.68
C ILE A 455 -15.51 -15.09 -22.62
N PHE A 456 -16.27 -15.32 -21.55
CA PHE A 456 -15.86 -16.23 -20.46
C PHE A 456 -15.75 -17.69 -20.89
N GLN A 457 -16.67 -18.19 -21.71
CA GLN A 457 -16.61 -19.53 -22.29
C GLN A 457 -15.43 -19.67 -23.25
N ASN A 458 -15.17 -18.65 -24.07
CA ASN A 458 -14.01 -18.68 -24.95
C ASN A 458 -12.70 -18.68 -24.14
N LEU A 459 -12.58 -17.84 -23.11
CA LEU A 459 -11.40 -17.83 -22.24
C LEU A 459 -11.23 -19.14 -21.45
N SER A 460 -12.31 -19.81 -21.04
CA SER A 460 -12.20 -21.09 -20.36
C SER A 460 -11.72 -22.21 -21.30
N VAL A 461 -12.08 -22.18 -22.58
CA VAL A 461 -11.70 -23.23 -23.55
C VAL A 461 -10.35 -22.94 -24.22
N ASP A 462 -10.15 -21.72 -24.72
CA ASP A 462 -9.03 -21.37 -25.60
C ASP A 462 -7.72 -21.05 -24.87
N LEU A 463 -7.78 -20.67 -23.57
CA LEU A 463 -6.57 -20.50 -22.77
C LEU A 463 -5.94 -21.86 -22.41
N ASP A 464 -4.60 -21.85 -22.33
CA ASP A 464 -3.83 -22.95 -21.77
C ASP A 464 -4.01 -23.06 -20.25
N THR A 465 -3.42 -24.08 -19.63
CA THR A 465 -3.54 -24.36 -18.19
C THR A 465 -3.17 -23.15 -17.33
N GLU A 466 -2.11 -22.42 -17.69
CA GLU A 466 -1.66 -21.21 -16.97
C GLU A 466 -2.68 -20.08 -17.12
N GLY A 467 -3.08 -19.74 -18.36
CA GLY A 467 -4.04 -18.68 -18.62
C GLY A 467 -5.39 -18.95 -17.96
N ARG A 468 -5.88 -20.21 -18.05
CA ARG A 468 -7.13 -20.64 -17.42
C ARG A 468 -7.05 -20.55 -15.90
N TYR A 469 -5.93 -20.93 -15.29
CA TYR A 469 -5.73 -20.78 -13.84
C TYR A 469 -5.79 -19.31 -13.41
N LEU A 470 -5.16 -18.39 -14.15
CA LEU A 470 -5.21 -16.95 -13.87
C LEU A 470 -6.63 -16.39 -14.06
N PHE A 471 -7.31 -16.78 -15.15
CA PHE A 471 -8.69 -16.39 -15.44
C PHE A 471 -9.67 -16.81 -14.32
N LEU A 472 -9.62 -18.07 -13.90
CA LEU A 472 -10.45 -18.58 -12.81
C LEU A 472 -10.11 -17.89 -11.48
N ASN A 473 -8.84 -17.58 -11.24
CA ASN A 473 -8.40 -16.79 -10.09
C ASN A 473 -8.98 -15.36 -10.09
N ALA A 474 -9.10 -14.74 -11.26
CA ALA A 474 -9.69 -13.41 -11.42
C ALA A 474 -11.20 -13.40 -11.12
N ILE A 475 -11.91 -14.46 -11.52
CA ILE A 475 -13.32 -14.71 -11.14
C ILE A 475 -13.42 -14.93 -9.62
N ALA A 476 -12.60 -15.83 -9.08
CA ALA A 476 -12.63 -16.19 -7.66
C ALA A 476 -12.27 -15.01 -6.72
N ASN A 477 -11.54 -14.00 -7.20
CA ASN A 477 -11.31 -12.75 -6.46
C ASN A 477 -12.58 -11.95 -6.18
N GLN A 478 -13.65 -12.18 -6.96
CA GLN A 478 -14.90 -11.46 -6.79
C GLN A 478 -15.85 -12.17 -5.82
N LEU A 479 -15.53 -13.41 -5.41
CA LEU A 479 -16.33 -14.21 -4.48
C LEU A 479 -16.10 -13.78 -3.02
N ARG A 480 -16.60 -12.58 -2.66
CA ARG A 480 -16.37 -11.93 -1.35
C ARG A 480 -17.63 -11.95 -0.48
N PHE A 481 -17.97 -10.86 0.19
CA PHE A 481 -19.23 -10.75 0.94
C PHE A 481 -20.46 -10.67 0.01
N PRO A 482 -21.70 -10.81 0.51
CA PRO A 482 -22.93 -10.64 -0.28
C PRO A 482 -22.96 -9.29 -1.01
N ASN A 483 -22.86 -9.34 -2.33
CA ASN A 483 -22.98 -8.18 -3.23
C ASN A 483 -23.25 -8.69 -4.66
N SER A 484 -23.58 -7.77 -5.58
CA SER A 484 -23.93 -8.13 -6.95
C SER A 484 -22.82 -8.79 -7.75
N HIS A 485 -21.55 -8.43 -7.49
CA HIS A 485 -20.41 -9.05 -8.16
C HIS A 485 -20.22 -10.48 -7.65
N THR A 486 -20.19 -10.68 -6.33
CA THR A 486 -20.09 -12.00 -5.71
C THR A 486 -21.16 -12.94 -6.27
N HIS A 487 -22.42 -12.48 -6.36
CA HIS A 487 -23.50 -13.29 -6.91
C HIS A 487 -23.30 -13.63 -8.38
N TYR A 488 -23.01 -12.63 -9.22
CA TYR A 488 -22.79 -12.83 -10.66
C TYR A 488 -21.62 -13.79 -10.95
N PHE A 489 -20.48 -13.59 -10.28
CA PHE A 489 -19.29 -14.43 -10.48
C PHE A 489 -19.44 -15.83 -9.87
N SER A 490 -20.24 -15.99 -8.80
CA SER A 490 -20.64 -17.31 -8.30
C SER A 490 -21.42 -18.08 -9.36
N CYS A 491 -22.48 -17.46 -9.92
CA CYS A 491 -23.26 -18.08 -11.00
C CYS A 491 -22.42 -18.34 -12.25
N THR A 492 -21.49 -17.43 -12.60
CA THR A 492 -20.58 -17.59 -13.75
C THR A 492 -19.70 -18.82 -13.58
N LEU A 493 -19.09 -18.99 -12.41
CA LEU A 493 -18.18 -20.10 -12.14
C LEU A 493 -18.91 -21.45 -12.12
N LEU A 494 -20.12 -21.49 -11.53
CA LEU A 494 -20.99 -22.67 -11.55
C LEU A 494 -21.48 -23.00 -12.98
N TYR A 495 -21.83 -21.99 -13.77
CA TYR A 495 -22.21 -22.17 -15.17
C TYR A 495 -21.06 -22.71 -16.02
N LEU A 496 -19.85 -22.16 -15.86
CA LEU A 496 -18.65 -22.65 -16.55
C LEU A 496 -18.31 -24.10 -16.17
N PHE A 497 -18.59 -24.52 -14.93
CA PHE A 497 -18.43 -25.91 -14.52
C PHE A 497 -19.47 -26.83 -15.18
N ALA A 498 -20.73 -26.41 -15.22
CA ALA A 498 -21.83 -27.20 -15.78
C ALA A 498 -21.73 -27.37 -17.30
N GLU A 499 -21.32 -26.32 -18.01
CA GLU A 499 -21.21 -26.29 -19.48
C GLU A 499 -19.80 -26.63 -19.99
N ALA A 500 -18.92 -27.13 -19.11
CA ALA A 500 -17.57 -27.52 -19.51
C ALA A 500 -17.61 -28.78 -20.40
N ASN A 501 -17.01 -28.66 -21.59
CA ASN A 501 -16.83 -29.79 -22.51
C ASN A 501 -15.62 -30.69 -22.17
N SER A 502 -14.86 -30.35 -21.13
CA SER A 502 -13.64 -31.05 -20.73
C SER A 502 -13.51 -31.07 -19.20
N GLU A 503 -13.23 -32.25 -18.64
CA GLU A 503 -13.01 -32.40 -17.20
C GLU A 503 -11.82 -31.57 -16.70
N ALA A 504 -10.84 -31.26 -17.55
CA ALA A 504 -9.71 -30.40 -17.16
C ALA A 504 -10.16 -29.00 -16.73
N ILE A 505 -11.26 -28.46 -17.29
CA ILE A 505 -11.82 -27.17 -16.88
C ILE A 505 -12.49 -27.32 -15.52
N GLN A 506 -13.26 -28.39 -15.32
CA GLN A 506 -13.96 -28.70 -14.07
C GLN A 506 -12.97 -28.94 -12.91
N GLU A 507 -11.89 -29.68 -13.17
CA GLU A 507 -10.79 -29.91 -12.24
C GLU A 507 -10.11 -28.58 -11.86
N GLN A 508 -9.80 -27.71 -12.83
CA GLN A 508 -9.16 -26.42 -12.52
C GLN A 508 -10.08 -25.48 -11.74
N ILE A 509 -11.39 -25.46 -12.03
CA ILE A 509 -12.37 -24.72 -11.24
C ILE A 509 -12.35 -25.23 -9.78
N THR A 510 -12.44 -26.54 -9.61
CA THR A 510 -12.41 -27.20 -8.29
C THR A 510 -11.12 -26.86 -7.55
N ARG A 511 -9.96 -26.97 -8.21
CA ARG A 511 -8.66 -26.63 -7.65
C ARG A 511 -8.59 -25.20 -7.16
N VAL A 512 -9.07 -24.22 -7.94
CA VAL A 512 -9.03 -22.79 -7.54
C VAL A 512 -9.92 -22.51 -6.33
N LEU A 513 -11.09 -23.15 -6.24
CA LEU A 513 -11.93 -23.02 -5.05
C LEU A 513 -11.29 -23.71 -3.83
N LEU A 514 -10.80 -24.93 -4.03
CA LEU A 514 -10.27 -25.79 -2.98
C LEU A 514 -8.97 -25.23 -2.39
N GLU A 515 -8.02 -24.78 -3.22
CA GLU A 515 -6.73 -24.23 -2.74
C GLU A 515 -6.93 -23.01 -1.85
N ARG A 516 -8.04 -22.27 -2.01
CA ARG A 516 -8.42 -21.12 -1.20
C ARG A 516 -9.14 -21.50 0.10
N LEU A 517 -9.61 -22.74 0.23
CA LEU A 517 -10.32 -23.24 1.41
C LEU A 517 -9.44 -24.13 2.31
N ILE A 518 -8.41 -24.78 1.75
CA ILE A 518 -7.45 -25.60 2.54
C ILE A 518 -6.53 -24.78 3.45
N VAL A 519 -6.39 -23.49 3.19
CA VAL A 519 -5.57 -22.60 4.01
C VAL A 519 -6.26 -22.25 5.32
N ASN A 520 -5.48 -21.69 6.25
CA ASN A 520 -6.04 -21.21 7.51
C ASN A 520 -7.06 -20.09 7.28
N ARG A 521 -8.04 -20.02 8.17
CA ARG A 521 -9.02 -18.93 8.22
C ARG A 521 -8.31 -17.55 8.22
N PRO A 522 -8.94 -16.51 7.65
CA PRO A 522 -10.32 -16.45 7.20
C PRO A 522 -10.53 -16.99 5.77
N HIS A 523 -11.79 -17.30 5.45
CA HIS A 523 -12.24 -17.69 4.12
C HIS A 523 -13.29 -16.68 3.61
N PRO A 524 -13.24 -16.23 2.35
CA PRO A 524 -14.27 -15.35 1.81
C PRO A 524 -15.66 -16.01 1.79
N TRP A 525 -16.71 -15.26 2.15
CA TRP A 525 -18.08 -15.80 2.26
C TRP A 525 -18.58 -16.40 0.93
N GLY A 526 -18.46 -15.66 -0.16
CA GLY A 526 -18.90 -16.06 -1.49
C GLY A 526 -18.15 -17.27 -2.01
N LEU A 527 -16.86 -17.40 -1.66
CA LEU A 527 -16.07 -18.58 -1.99
C LEU A 527 -16.66 -19.84 -1.36
N LEU A 528 -16.98 -19.78 -0.06
CA LEU A 528 -17.64 -20.88 0.65
C LEU A 528 -19.00 -21.21 0.03
N ILE A 529 -19.83 -20.19 -0.23
CA ILE A 529 -21.15 -20.38 -0.85
C ILE A 529 -21.05 -21.06 -2.21
N THR A 530 -20.17 -20.59 -3.08
CA THR A 530 -19.98 -21.18 -4.41
C THR A 530 -19.49 -22.63 -4.32
N PHE A 531 -18.56 -22.93 -3.41
CA PHE A 531 -18.06 -24.29 -3.23
C PHE A 531 -19.13 -25.23 -2.64
N ILE A 532 -19.88 -24.78 -1.64
CA ILE A 532 -20.99 -25.54 -1.03
C ILE A 532 -22.06 -25.85 -2.08
N GLU A 533 -22.43 -24.87 -2.91
CA GLU A 533 -23.41 -25.06 -3.99
C GLU A 533 -22.92 -26.10 -5.01
N LEU A 534 -21.63 -26.04 -5.40
CA LEU A 534 -21.03 -26.97 -6.34
C LEU A 534 -21.08 -28.42 -5.85
N ILE A 535 -20.78 -28.67 -4.56
CA ILE A 535 -20.71 -30.03 -4.00
C ILE A 535 -22.06 -30.58 -3.55
N LYS A 536 -23.02 -29.72 -3.17
CA LYS A 536 -24.33 -30.15 -2.64
C LYS A 536 -25.41 -30.24 -3.70
N ASN A 537 -25.37 -29.39 -4.73
CA ASN A 537 -26.42 -29.40 -5.75
C ASN A 537 -26.21 -30.57 -6.73
N PRO A 538 -27.13 -31.55 -6.78
CA PRO A 538 -26.97 -32.74 -7.62
C PRO A 538 -26.93 -32.42 -9.13
N ALA A 539 -27.37 -31.23 -9.54
CA ALA A 539 -27.31 -30.80 -10.93
C ALA A 539 -25.88 -30.77 -11.50
N TYR A 540 -24.88 -30.48 -10.67
CA TYR A 540 -23.48 -30.43 -11.10
C TYR A 540 -22.81 -31.81 -11.14
N LYS A 541 -23.43 -32.85 -10.56
CA LYS A 541 -22.88 -34.22 -10.50
C LYS A 541 -21.42 -34.27 -10.03
N PHE A 542 -21.04 -33.36 -9.12
CA PHE A 542 -19.66 -33.14 -8.70
C PHE A 542 -18.93 -34.44 -8.31
N TRP A 543 -19.58 -35.25 -7.47
CA TRP A 543 -19.04 -36.52 -6.96
C TRP A 543 -18.95 -37.64 -8.00
N ASN A 544 -19.45 -37.44 -9.22
CA ASN A 544 -19.36 -38.43 -10.30
C ASN A 544 -18.10 -38.24 -11.16
N HIS A 545 -17.35 -37.15 -10.98
CA HIS A 545 -16.16 -36.85 -11.77
C HIS A 545 -14.92 -37.58 -11.27
N GLU A 546 -14.07 -38.04 -12.21
CA GLU A 546 -12.90 -38.87 -11.88
C GLU A 546 -11.85 -38.10 -11.07
N PHE A 547 -11.67 -36.81 -11.31
CA PHE A 547 -10.68 -35.99 -10.60
C PHE A 547 -10.96 -35.83 -9.10
N VAL A 548 -12.20 -36.04 -8.65
CA VAL A 548 -12.54 -36.03 -7.22
C VAL A 548 -12.02 -37.28 -6.51
N HIS A 549 -11.95 -38.40 -7.25
CA HIS A 549 -11.54 -39.72 -6.77
C HIS A 549 -10.09 -40.07 -7.11
N CYS A 550 -9.32 -39.12 -7.66
CA CYS A 550 -7.96 -39.40 -8.13
C CYS A 550 -6.97 -39.70 -7.00
N ALA A 551 -7.25 -39.24 -5.77
CA ALA A 551 -6.49 -39.57 -4.57
C ALA A 551 -7.40 -39.57 -3.32
N PRO A 552 -7.27 -40.55 -2.39
CA PRO A 552 -8.07 -40.59 -1.16
C PRO A 552 -7.92 -39.34 -0.28
N GLU A 553 -6.79 -38.64 -0.38
CA GLU A 553 -6.53 -37.39 0.32
C GLU A 553 -7.42 -36.25 -0.19
N ILE A 554 -7.72 -36.22 -1.50
CA ILE A 554 -8.57 -35.20 -2.11
C ILE A 554 -10.03 -35.41 -1.71
N GLU A 555 -10.50 -36.64 -1.71
CA GLU A 555 -11.86 -37.00 -1.26
C GLU A 555 -12.08 -36.55 0.20
N LYS A 556 -11.18 -36.94 1.10
CA LYS A 556 -11.22 -36.52 2.52
C LYS A 556 -11.15 -35.01 2.70
N LEU A 557 -10.36 -34.33 1.88
CA LEU A 557 -10.20 -32.88 1.94
C LEU A 557 -11.49 -32.16 1.55
N VAL A 558 -12.18 -32.63 0.51
CA VAL A 558 -13.46 -32.08 0.07
C VAL A 558 -14.56 -32.35 1.10
N GLU A 559 -14.56 -33.51 1.74
CA GLU A 559 -15.51 -33.85 2.81
C GLU A 559 -15.34 -33.00 4.08
N PHE A 560 -14.12 -32.52 4.38
CA PHE A 560 -13.81 -31.80 5.63
C PHE A 560 -14.05 -30.29 5.58
N ILE A 561 -14.08 -29.69 4.39
CA ILE A 561 -14.24 -28.25 4.20
C ILE A 561 -15.66 -27.73 4.52
N PRO A 562 -16.75 -28.48 4.25
CA PRO A 562 -18.07 -28.18 4.77
C PRO A 562 -18.30 -28.69 6.20
#